data_AF-A0A7W1RD24-F1
#
_entry.id   AF-A0A7W1RD24-F1
#
_cell.length_a   1.000
_cell.length_b   1.000
_cell.length_c   1.000
_cell.angle_alpha   90.00
_cell.angle_beta   90.00
_cell.angle_gamma   90.00
#
_symmetry.space_group_name_H-M   'P 1'
#
loop_
_entity.id
_entity.type
_entity.pdbx_description
1 polymer ?
#
loop_
_entity_poly.entity_id
_entity_poly.type
_entity_poly.pdbx_seq_one_letter_code
_entity_poly.pdbx_strand_id
1 'polypeptide(L)'
;MKCFGIMSAYFLMLAATVPPVNAQTLTVGNVRVSVKADSAASAQAQALDQAPQLAFQKLVAENFPQSAGGLPSSEVLRDMVDDFSVDREKTTPTSYAASLTFQFNERLVQSWLHRGPQGSASATFGRQPYEECNSLNVTATYATHGEWQHIRKTVENFPDVQSLSVFTLSPKNANVKITYRGAIDKLKQGFLQNGILLTQQEDGWMVSSSELGLH
;
A
#
# COMPACT_ATOMS: atom_id res chain seq x y z
N MET A 1 4.66 -50.36 33.55
CA MET A 1 3.29 -50.89 33.39
C MET A 1 2.45 -49.75 32.84
N LYS A 2 2.10 -49.78 31.54
CA LYS A 2 0.73 -49.97 30.99
C LYS A 2 -0.22 -48.83 31.43
N CYS A 3 -0.81 -48.00 30.56
CA CYS A 3 -1.69 -48.42 29.45
C CYS A 3 -1.75 -47.45 28.26
N PHE A 4 -1.92 -48.07 27.10
CA PHE A 4 -2.41 -47.57 25.80
C PHE A 4 -3.81 -46.93 25.90
N GLY A 5 -4.10 -45.99 25.00
CA GLY A 5 -5.45 -45.47 24.76
C GLY A 5 -5.53 -44.66 23.46
N ILE A 6 -5.64 -45.37 22.34
CA ILE A 6 -5.97 -44.82 21.02
C ILE A 6 -7.40 -44.30 21.07
N MET A 7 -7.63 -43.01 20.78
CA MET A 7 -8.96 -42.54 20.40
C MET A 7 -8.83 -41.61 19.20
N SER A 8 -9.06 -42.23 18.04
CA SER A 8 -9.21 -41.60 16.73
C SER A 8 -10.35 -40.57 16.80
N ALA A 9 -10.00 -39.29 16.79
CA ALA A 9 -10.94 -38.22 16.51
C ALA A 9 -10.92 -37.99 15.00
N TYR A 10 -11.94 -38.50 14.30
CA TYR A 10 -12.28 -38.11 12.93
C TYR A 10 -12.54 -36.59 12.94
N PHE A 11 -11.50 -35.82 12.65
CA PHE A 11 -11.64 -34.40 12.35
C PHE A 11 -12.22 -34.31 10.94
N LEU A 12 -13.55 -34.26 10.86
CA LEU A 12 -14.31 -33.84 9.69
C LEU A 12 -13.90 -32.39 9.39
N MET A 13 -12.85 -32.25 8.59
CA MET A 13 -12.40 -30.97 8.06
C MET A 13 -13.44 -30.52 7.03
N LEU A 14 -14.37 -29.68 7.48
CA LEU A 14 -15.29 -28.96 6.63
C LEU A 14 -14.42 -28.05 5.72
N ALA A 15 -14.14 -28.50 4.50
CA ALA A 15 -13.54 -27.66 3.49
C ALA A 15 -14.55 -26.57 3.14
N ALA A 16 -14.43 -25.41 3.77
CA ALA A 16 -15.12 -24.22 3.32
C ALA A 16 -14.62 -23.90 1.92
N THR A 17 -15.41 -24.21 0.88
CA THR A 17 -15.20 -23.68 -0.45
C THR A 17 -15.44 -22.18 -0.36
N VAL A 18 -14.37 -21.42 -0.16
CA VAL A 18 -14.41 -19.98 -0.34
C VAL A 18 -14.72 -19.78 -1.83
N PRO A 19 -15.90 -19.26 -2.22
CA PRO A 19 -16.14 -18.96 -3.61
C PRO A 19 -15.05 -17.98 -4.08
N PRO A 20 -14.50 -18.15 -5.29
CA PRO A 20 -13.51 -17.21 -5.79
C PRO A 20 -14.14 -15.82 -5.73
N VAL A 21 -13.48 -14.89 -5.06
CA VAL A 21 -13.80 -13.46 -5.20
C VAL A 21 -13.70 -13.18 -6.68
N ASN A 22 -14.85 -12.92 -7.31
CA ASN A 22 -14.90 -12.54 -8.71
C ASN A 22 -14.17 -11.20 -8.82
N ALA A 23 -12.93 -11.21 -9.29
CA ALA A 23 -12.18 -10.01 -9.61
C ALA A 23 -12.83 -9.41 -10.87
N GLN A 24 -13.88 -8.61 -10.67
CA GLN A 24 -14.56 -7.97 -11.77
C GLN A 24 -13.60 -6.94 -12.37
N THR A 25 -13.12 -7.20 -13.58
CA THR A 25 -12.27 -6.30 -14.34
C THR A 25 -13.07 -5.62 -15.45
N LEU A 26 -12.76 -4.35 -15.71
CA LEU A 26 -13.32 -3.60 -16.82
C LEU A 26 -12.31 -3.60 -17.97
N THR A 27 -12.69 -4.22 -19.09
CA THR A 27 -11.81 -4.37 -20.25
C THR A 27 -12.08 -3.27 -21.28
N VAL A 28 -11.01 -2.61 -21.73
CA VAL A 28 -11.04 -1.57 -22.75
C VAL A 28 -10.05 -1.93 -23.86
N GLY A 29 -10.58 -2.35 -25.01
CA GLY A 29 -9.76 -2.72 -26.18
C GLY A 29 -9.51 -1.56 -27.14
N ASN A 30 -8.58 -1.77 -28.09
CA ASN A 30 -8.31 -0.85 -29.20
C ASN A 30 -7.95 0.58 -28.74
N VAL A 31 -7.20 0.69 -27.64
CA VAL A 31 -6.58 1.93 -27.18
C VAL A 31 -5.37 2.21 -28.06
N ARG A 32 -5.41 3.29 -28.85
CA ARG A 32 -4.32 3.62 -29.77
C ARG A 32 -3.43 4.71 -29.19
N VAL A 33 -2.13 4.47 -29.21
CA VAL A 33 -1.11 5.46 -28.86
C VAL A 33 -0.07 5.52 -29.96
N SER A 34 0.40 6.72 -30.28
CA SER A 34 1.52 6.91 -31.19
C SER A 34 2.35 8.11 -30.75
N VAL A 35 3.65 7.90 -30.58
CA VAL A 35 4.60 8.90 -30.11
C VAL A 35 5.85 8.89 -31.00
N LYS A 36 6.44 10.06 -31.21
CA LYS A 36 7.75 10.23 -31.85
C LYS A 36 8.69 10.91 -30.86
N ALA A 37 9.93 10.42 -30.77
CA ALA A 37 10.96 10.91 -29.87
C ALA A 37 12.36 10.76 -30.51
N ASP A 38 13.41 11.10 -29.75
CA ASP A 38 14.80 11.03 -30.23
C ASP A 38 15.26 9.59 -30.53
N SER A 39 14.59 8.59 -29.96
CA SER A 39 14.85 7.18 -30.21
C SER A 39 13.58 6.34 -30.02
N ALA A 40 13.58 5.14 -30.63
CA ALA A 40 12.54 4.13 -30.43
C ALA A 40 12.24 3.86 -28.96
N ALA A 41 13.27 3.71 -28.13
CA ALA A 41 13.13 3.45 -26.69
C ALA A 41 12.45 4.62 -25.96
N SER A 42 12.82 5.86 -26.29
CA SER A 42 12.20 7.05 -25.69
C SER A 42 10.74 7.19 -26.13
N ALA A 43 10.46 6.93 -27.42
CA ALA A 43 9.10 6.97 -27.96
C ALA A 43 8.21 5.90 -27.31
N GLN A 44 8.74 4.69 -27.10
CA GLN A 44 8.04 3.62 -26.41
C GLN A 44 7.75 3.96 -24.96
N ALA A 45 8.75 4.44 -24.21
CA ALA A 45 8.57 4.82 -22.80
C ALA A 45 7.50 5.91 -22.64
N GLN A 46 7.53 6.94 -23.50
CA GLN A 46 6.51 7.99 -23.51
C GLN A 46 5.12 7.48 -23.90
N ALA A 47 5.04 6.57 -24.88
CA ALA A 47 3.77 5.98 -25.30
C ALA A 47 3.13 5.14 -24.18
N LEU A 48 3.94 4.35 -23.45
CA LEU A 48 3.47 3.54 -22.34
C LEU A 48 3.06 4.37 -21.12
N ASP A 49 3.68 5.53 -20.89
CA ASP A 49 3.26 6.46 -19.84
C ASP A 49 1.90 7.13 -20.17
N GLN A 50 1.64 7.42 -21.45
CA GLN A 50 0.37 8.04 -21.90
C GLN A 50 -0.79 7.04 -22.02
N ALA A 51 -0.51 5.76 -22.30
CA ALA A 51 -1.53 4.78 -22.66
C ALA A 51 -2.61 4.54 -21.58
N PRO A 52 -2.30 4.45 -20.27
CA PRO A 52 -3.32 4.26 -19.22
C PRO A 52 -4.35 5.39 -19.16
N GLN A 53 -3.91 6.64 -19.35
CA GLN A 53 -4.82 7.79 -19.32
C GLN A 53 -5.76 7.81 -20.53
N LEU A 54 -5.28 7.41 -21.71
CA LEU A 54 -6.11 7.27 -22.90
C LEU A 54 -7.13 6.14 -22.74
N ALA A 55 -6.70 5.02 -22.16
CA ALA A 55 -7.57 3.88 -21.86
C ALA A 55 -8.68 4.24 -20.87
N PHE A 56 -8.35 4.96 -19.80
CA PHE A 56 -9.33 5.39 -18.80
C PHE A 56 -10.36 6.39 -19.36
N GLN A 57 -9.91 7.35 -20.19
CA GLN A 57 -10.84 8.27 -20.87
C GLN A 57 -11.85 7.51 -21.73
N LYS A 58 -11.37 6.51 -22.49
CA LYS A 58 -12.22 5.64 -23.29
C LYS A 58 -13.18 4.83 -22.42
N LEU A 59 -12.70 4.26 -21.31
CA LEU A 59 -13.52 3.52 -20.35
C LEU A 59 -14.72 4.36 -19.86
N VAL A 60 -14.44 5.58 -19.39
CA VAL A 60 -15.45 6.49 -18.83
C VAL A 60 -16.44 6.91 -19.91
N ALA A 61 -15.96 7.25 -21.11
CA ALA A 61 -16.84 7.63 -22.22
C ALA A 61 -17.80 6.50 -22.64
N GLU A 62 -17.35 5.24 -22.60
CA GLU A 62 -18.12 4.08 -23.04
C GLU A 62 -19.05 3.52 -21.95
N ASN A 63 -18.61 3.51 -20.69
CA ASN A 63 -19.31 2.80 -19.61
C ASN A 63 -19.93 3.73 -18.57
N PHE A 64 -19.44 4.96 -18.45
CA PHE A 64 -19.84 5.91 -17.40
C PHE A 64 -20.08 7.33 -17.95
N PRO A 65 -20.97 7.52 -18.95
CA PRO A 65 -21.14 8.81 -19.64
C PRO A 65 -21.65 9.94 -18.74
N GLN A 66 -22.26 9.62 -17.60
CA GLN A 66 -22.72 10.59 -16.60
C GLN A 66 -21.59 11.03 -15.65
N SER A 67 -20.47 10.33 -15.65
CA SER A 67 -19.32 10.59 -14.77
C SER A 67 -18.28 11.46 -15.47
N ALA A 68 -18.64 12.71 -15.78
CA ALA A 68 -17.76 13.67 -16.46
C ALA A 68 -16.80 14.44 -15.51
N GLY A 69 -16.42 13.82 -14.39
CA GLY A 69 -15.66 14.49 -13.33
C GLY A 69 -14.17 14.18 -13.35
N GLY A 70 -13.34 15.11 -13.84
CA GLY A 70 -11.87 15.07 -13.73
C GLY A 70 -11.18 13.86 -14.37
N LEU A 71 -9.86 13.80 -14.27
CA LEU A 71 -9.07 12.61 -14.58
C LEU A 71 -8.22 12.25 -13.37
N PRO A 72 -8.02 10.95 -13.08
CA PRO A 72 -7.06 10.52 -12.08
C PRO A 72 -5.65 10.90 -12.53
N SER A 73 -4.76 11.16 -11.58
CA SER A 73 -3.33 11.29 -11.84
C SER A 73 -2.75 10.01 -12.43
N SER A 74 -1.62 10.10 -13.15
CA SER A 74 -0.94 8.94 -13.73
C SER A 74 -0.55 7.86 -12.71
N GLU A 75 -0.21 8.24 -11.47
CA GLU A 75 0.08 7.31 -10.38
C GLU A 75 -1.15 6.48 -9.99
N VAL A 76 -2.25 7.15 -9.64
CA VAL A 76 -3.54 6.51 -9.35
C VAL A 76 -4.02 5.64 -10.52
N LEU A 77 -3.82 6.07 -11.77
CA LEU A 77 -4.14 5.27 -12.95
C LEU A 77 -3.35 3.97 -13.03
N ARG A 78 -2.06 4.00 -12.71
CA ARG A 78 -1.22 2.79 -12.69
C ARG A 78 -1.73 1.78 -11.68
N ASP A 79 -2.18 2.23 -10.50
CA ASP A 79 -2.73 1.33 -9.48
C ASP A 79 -4.12 0.78 -9.85
N MET A 80 -4.85 1.46 -10.73
CA MET A 80 -6.16 0.99 -11.24
C MET A 80 -6.07 -0.03 -12.35
N VAL A 81 -4.91 -0.16 -13.02
CA VAL A 81 -4.70 -1.11 -14.10
C VAL A 81 -4.28 -2.45 -13.49
N ASP A 82 -5.14 -3.46 -13.60
CA ASP A 82 -4.80 -4.82 -13.18
C ASP A 82 -3.87 -5.49 -14.22
N ASP A 83 -4.10 -5.24 -15.52
CA ASP A 83 -3.28 -5.78 -16.62
C ASP A 83 -3.41 -4.96 -17.91
N PHE A 84 -2.46 -5.12 -18.83
CA PHE A 84 -2.58 -4.63 -20.20
C PHE A 84 -1.89 -5.55 -21.19
N SER A 85 -2.44 -5.59 -22.42
CA SER A 85 -1.88 -6.33 -23.54
C SER A 85 -1.62 -5.40 -24.73
N VAL A 86 -0.56 -5.67 -25.47
CA VAL A 86 -0.22 -4.96 -26.71
C VAL A 86 -0.74 -5.80 -27.88
N ASP A 87 -1.81 -5.33 -28.53
CA ASP A 87 -2.47 -6.06 -29.62
C ASP A 87 -1.70 -5.94 -30.94
N ARG A 88 -1.22 -4.72 -31.24
CA ARG A 88 -0.43 -4.41 -32.43
C ARG A 88 0.63 -3.40 -32.06
N GLU A 89 1.86 -3.64 -32.48
CA GLU A 89 2.99 -2.77 -32.25
C GLU A 89 3.69 -2.45 -33.57
N LYS A 90 4.09 -1.19 -33.74
CA LYS A 90 4.92 -0.72 -34.84
C LYS A 90 5.97 0.23 -34.30
N THR A 91 7.22 -0.17 -34.48
CA THR A 91 8.38 0.61 -34.04
C THR A 91 9.19 1.05 -35.26
N THR A 92 9.63 2.31 -35.25
CA THR A 92 10.59 2.87 -36.19
C THR A 92 11.81 3.39 -35.42
N PRO A 93 12.88 3.89 -36.06
CA PRO A 93 14.05 4.41 -35.34
C PRO A 93 13.73 5.54 -34.34
N THR A 94 12.67 6.32 -34.59
CA THR A 94 12.30 7.50 -33.79
C THR A 94 10.83 7.53 -33.38
N SER A 95 10.03 6.50 -33.69
CA SER A 95 8.61 6.49 -33.34
C SER A 95 8.13 5.14 -32.89
N TYR A 96 7.08 5.18 -32.09
CA TYR A 96 6.38 4.04 -31.54
C TYR A 96 4.88 4.23 -31.76
N ALA A 97 4.20 3.19 -32.23
CA ALA A 97 2.75 3.17 -32.33
C ALA A 97 2.22 1.81 -31.89
N ALA A 98 1.20 1.81 -31.03
CA ALA A 98 0.59 0.60 -30.54
C ALA A 98 -0.93 0.69 -30.48
N SER A 99 -1.59 -0.45 -30.62
CA SER A 99 -2.97 -0.69 -30.19
C SER A 99 -2.91 -1.60 -28.97
N LEU A 100 -3.54 -1.20 -27.87
CA LEU A 100 -3.50 -1.91 -26.60
C LEU A 100 -4.90 -2.23 -26.09
N THR A 101 -4.98 -3.27 -25.27
CA THR A 101 -6.14 -3.62 -24.45
C THR A 101 -5.78 -3.50 -22.99
N PHE A 102 -6.60 -2.80 -22.21
CA PHE A 102 -6.40 -2.61 -20.77
C PHE A 102 -7.48 -3.34 -19.97
N GLN A 103 -7.10 -3.90 -18.83
CA GLN A 103 -8.00 -4.39 -17.80
C GLN A 103 -7.85 -3.51 -16.57
N PHE A 104 -8.94 -2.86 -16.19
CA PHE A 104 -9.01 -2.02 -15.00
C PHE A 104 -9.67 -2.76 -13.85
N ASN A 105 -9.20 -2.51 -12.64
CA ASN A 105 -9.84 -2.95 -11.42
C ASN A 105 -11.18 -2.21 -11.26
N GLU A 106 -12.31 -2.90 -11.47
CA GLU A 106 -13.63 -2.27 -11.47
C GLU A 106 -13.90 -1.54 -10.15
N ARG A 107 -13.52 -2.17 -9.03
CA ARG A 107 -13.75 -1.60 -7.69
C ARG A 107 -13.03 -0.27 -7.52
N LEU A 108 -11.77 -0.19 -7.94
CA LEU A 108 -10.99 1.04 -7.80
C LEU A 108 -11.55 2.16 -8.71
N VAL A 109 -11.90 1.83 -9.96
CA VAL A 109 -12.52 2.76 -10.91
C VAL A 109 -13.84 3.30 -10.36
N GLN A 110 -14.77 2.43 -9.97
CA GLN A 110 -16.05 2.85 -9.41
C GLN A 110 -15.82 3.71 -8.17
N SER A 111 -14.94 3.28 -7.25
CA SER A 111 -14.66 4.03 -6.04
C SER A 111 -14.16 5.45 -6.32
N TRP A 112 -13.34 5.61 -7.37
CA TRP A 112 -12.83 6.90 -7.81
C TRP A 112 -13.93 7.76 -8.41
N LEU A 113 -14.78 7.20 -9.28
CA LEU A 113 -15.89 7.93 -9.89
C LEU A 113 -16.89 8.47 -8.85
N HIS A 114 -17.12 7.73 -7.76
CA HIS A 114 -18.00 8.18 -6.68
C HIS A 114 -17.37 9.27 -5.79
N ARG A 115 -16.05 9.21 -5.53
CA ARG A 115 -15.36 10.15 -4.64
C ARG A 115 -14.78 11.38 -5.36
N GLY A 116 -14.58 11.28 -6.67
CA GLY A 116 -13.90 12.28 -7.48
C GLY A 116 -12.39 12.42 -7.17
N PRO A 117 -11.71 13.37 -7.84
CA PRO A 117 -10.26 13.55 -7.74
C PRO A 117 -9.74 13.75 -6.29
N GLN A 118 -10.51 14.43 -5.44
CA GLN A 118 -10.14 14.73 -4.04
C GLN A 118 -10.05 13.46 -3.17
N GLY A 119 -10.81 12.40 -3.47
CA GLY A 119 -10.79 11.14 -2.73
C GLY A 119 -9.78 10.11 -3.25
N SER A 120 -8.88 10.54 -4.14
CA SER A 120 -7.89 9.71 -4.81
C SER A 120 -6.44 10.10 -4.50
N ALA A 121 -6.21 11.26 -3.88
CA ALA A 121 -4.89 11.63 -3.36
C ALA A 121 -4.41 10.74 -2.19
N SER A 122 -5.30 9.91 -1.62
CA SER A 122 -5.01 8.94 -0.56
C SER A 122 -4.85 7.51 -1.08
N ALA A 123 -4.94 7.34 -2.39
CA ALA A 123 -5.01 6.04 -3.06
C ALA A 123 -3.64 5.68 -3.63
N THR A 124 -2.64 5.57 -2.76
CA THR A 124 -1.44 4.75 -3.01
C THR A 124 -1.90 3.29 -2.90
N PHE A 125 -2.55 2.77 -3.93
CA PHE A 125 -3.09 1.42 -3.97
C PHE A 125 -2.00 0.42 -4.33
N GLY A 126 -1.14 0.18 -3.34
CA GLY A 126 -0.26 -0.98 -3.24
C GLY A 126 -0.06 -1.47 -1.80
N ARG A 127 -0.82 -0.93 -0.84
CA ARG A 127 -0.77 -1.37 0.56
C ARG A 127 -2.16 -1.24 1.16
N GLN A 128 -2.91 -2.34 1.25
CA GLN A 128 -4.03 -2.42 2.19
C GLN A 128 -3.49 -2.06 3.58
N PRO A 129 -4.23 -1.29 4.41
CA PRO A 129 -4.81 -1.97 5.56
C PRO A 129 -6.06 -1.29 6.10
N TYR A 130 -7.22 -1.86 5.80
CA TYR A 130 -8.14 -2.13 6.89
C TYR A 130 -7.73 -3.54 7.39
N GLU A 131 -6.99 -3.60 8.50
CA GLU A 131 -6.59 -4.82 9.23
C GLU A 131 -5.22 -5.49 8.94
N GLU A 132 -4.18 -4.78 8.48
CA GLU A 132 -2.81 -5.34 8.59
C GLU A 132 -2.18 -4.94 9.93
N CYS A 133 -1.75 -5.94 10.69
CA CYS A 133 -0.81 -5.77 11.79
C CYS A 133 0.53 -5.37 11.19
N ASN A 134 0.75 -4.07 11.01
CA ASN A 134 1.99 -3.54 10.48
C ASN A 134 3.09 -3.69 11.54
N SER A 135 4.26 -4.18 11.15
CA SER A 135 5.41 -4.26 12.06
C SER A 135 6.47 -3.23 11.68
N LEU A 136 7.00 -2.53 12.68
CA LEU A 136 8.01 -1.49 12.53
C LEU A 136 9.19 -1.80 13.44
N ASN A 137 10.38 -1.89 12.86
CA ASN A 137 11.62 -1.94 13.65
C ASN A 137 12.01 -0.50 13.99
N VAL A 138 12.13 -0.22 15.28
CA VAL A 138 12.43 1.10 15.82
C VAL A 138 13.61 1.01 16.76
N THR A 139 14.52 1.96 16.63
CA THR A 139 15.61 2.18 17.58
C THR A 139 15.13 3.19 18.61
N ALA A 140 14.87 2.73 19.84
CA ALA A 140 14.58 3.60 20.97
C ALA A 140 15.88 4.15 21.54
N THR A 141 16.00 5.47 21.64
CA THR A 141 17.13 6.14 22.28
C THR A 141 16.67 6.74 23.61
N TYR A 142 17.50 6.58 24.65
CA TYR A 142 17.19 7.06 26.01
C TYR A 142 18.47 7.32 26.80
N ALA A 143 18.46 8.35 27.64
CA ALA A 143 19.56 8.71 28.54
C ALA A 143 19.46 7.96 29.88
N THR A 144 18.23 7.69 30.33
CA THR A 144 17.96 7.07 31.64
C THR A 144 17.13 5.80 31.52
N HIS A 145 17.22 4.92 32.53
CA HIS A 145 16.34 3.76 32.62
C HIS A 145 14.86 4.16 32.75
N GLY A 146 14.57 5.32 33.37
CA GLY A 146 13.23 5.87 33.51
C GLY A 146 12.60 6.24 32.17
N GLU A 147 13.37 6.86 31.27
CA GLU A 147 12.93 7.16 29.90
C GLU A 147 12.56 5.91 29.12
N TRP A 148 13.38 4.86 29.19
CA TRP A 148 13.06 3.58 28.56
C TRP A 148 11.77 2.97 29.09
N GLN A 149 11.56 2.99 30.41
CA GLN A 149 10.32 2.49 31.02
C GLN A 149 9.10 3.32 30.59
N HIS A 150 9.24 4.64 30.46
CA HIS A 150 8.19 5.51 29.97
C HIS A 150 7.85 5.21 28.50
N ILE A 151 8.85 5.16 27.61
CA ILE A 151 8.68 4.80 26.18
C ILE A 151 7.95 3.46 26.07
N ARG A 152 8.44 2.44 26.77
CA ARG A 152 7.85 1.09 26.72
C ARG A 152 6.38 1.10 27.17
N LYS A 153 6.08 1.70 28.32
CA LYS A 153 4.70 1.76 28.85
C LYS A 153 3.77 2.53 27.93
N THR A 154 4.22 3.66 27.37
CA THR A 154 3.39 4.46 26.46
C THR A 154 3.08 3.69 25.18
N VAL A 155 4.07 2.98 24.62
CA VAL A 155 3.86 2.15 23.42
C VAL A 155 2.94 0.96 23.73
N GLU A 156 3.14 0.26 24.85
CA GLU A 156 2.31 -0.89 25.25
C GLU A 156 0.86 -0.51 25.60
N ASN A 157 0.63 0.69 26.13
CA ASN A 157 -0.72 1.18 26.45
C ASN A 157 -1.43 1.82 25.25
N PHE A 158 -0.78 1.95 24.10
CA PHE A 158 -1.37 2.59 22.95
C PHE A 158 -2.42 1.67 22.29
N PRO A 159 -3.67 2.09 22.12
CA PRO A 159 -4.76 1.21 21.70
C PRO A 159 -4.57 0.59 20.30
N ASP A 160 -3.82 1.28 19.43
CA ASP A 160 -3.51 0.76 18.09
C ASP A 160 -2.25 -0.13 18.07
N VAL A 161 -1.51 -0.26 19.18
CA VAL A 161 -0.35 -1.16 19.29
C VAL A 161 -0.82 -2.53 19.78
N GLN A 162 -0.51 -3.57 19.00
CA GLN A 162 -0.86 -4.95 19.32
C GLN A 162 0.23 -5.66 20.12
N SER A 163 1.50 -5.42 19.78
CA SER A 163 2.61 -6.05 20.48
C SER A 163 3.89 -5.25 20.35
N LEU A 164 4.67 -5.16 21.43
CA LEU A 164 6.05 -4.68 21.41
C LEU A 164 6.99 -5.84 21.73
N SER A 165 7.95 -6.11 20.85
CA SER A 165 9.01 -7.09 21.07
C SER A 165 10.36 -6.39 21.17
N VAL A 166 11.07 -6.58 22.28
CA VAL A 166 12.43 -6.06 22.44
C VAL A 166 13.41 -7.08 21.88
N PHE A 167 14.19 -6.71 20.87
CA PHE A 167 15.21 -7.58 20.29
C PHE A 167 16.57 -7.39 20.96
N THR A 168 16.99 -6.13 21.11
CA THR A 168 18.29 -5.78 21.68
C THR A 168 18.11 -4.65 22.68
N LEU A 169 18.69 -4.80 23.87
CA LEU A 169 18.67 -3.79 24.93
C LEU A 169 20.11 -3.43 25.30
N SER A 170 20.48 -2.17 25.11
CA SER A 170 21.79 -1.60 25.45
C SER A 170 21.62 -0.45 26.44
N PRO A 171 22.69 0.06 27.09
CA PRO A 171 22.55 1.14 28.08
C PRO A 171 21.96 2.46 27.57
N LYS A 172 22.01 2.72 26.25
CA LYS A 172 21.54 3.97 25.62
C LYS A 172 20.49 3.77 24.52
N ASN A 173 20.41 2.55 23.98
CA ASN A 173 19.60 2.23 22.81
C ASN A 173 18.86 0.90 23.01
N ALA A 174 17.67 0.76 22.47
CA ALA A 174 16.99 -0.52 22.33
C ALA A 174 16.47 -0.71 20.90
N ASN A 175 16.67 -1.88 20.31
CA ASN A 175 15.99 -2.26 19.08
C ASN A 175 14.69 -2.96 19.45
N VAL A 176 13.58 -2.39 19.02
CA VAL A 176 12.24 -2.91 19.29
C VAL A 176 11.48 -3.10 17.99
N LYS A 177 10.64 -4.12 17.94
CA LYS A 177 9.61 -4.26 16.91
C LYS A 177 8.27 -3.95 17.50
N ILE A 178 7.59 -2.99 16.90
CA ILE A 178 6.25 -2.57 17.27
C ILE A 178 5.30 -3.09 16.19
N THR A 179 4.35 -3.93 16.59
CA THR A 179 3.24 -4.34 15.75
C THR A 179 2.05 -3.43 16.06
N TYR A 180 1.54 -2.72 15.07
CA TYR A 180 0.45 -1.76 15.22
C TYR A 180 -0.60 -1.92 14.12
N ARG A 181 -1.77 -1.35 14.34
CA ARG A 181 -2.90 -1.40 13.41
C ARG A 181 -3.06 -0.03 12.72
N GLY A 182 -3.27 -0.03 11.41
CA GLY A 182 -3.58 1.18 10.64
C GLY A 182 -2.36 1.94 10.12
N ALA A 183 -2.53 3.24 9.87
CA ALA A 183 -1.52 4.08 9.21
C ALA A 183 -0.45 4.60 10.17
N ILE A 184 0.81 4.65 9.72
CA ILE A 184 1.95 5.12 10.51
C ILE A 184 1.80 6.57 10.98
N ASP A 185 1.13 7.43 10.22
CA ASP A 185 0.92 8.84 10.60
C ASP A 185 -0.02 8.99 11.80
N LYS A 186 -1.03 8.11 11.93
CA LYS A 186 -1.88 8.06 13.13
C LYS A 186 -1.08 7.59 14.35
N LEU A 187 -0.20 6.60 14.16
CA LEU A 187 0.69 6.13 15.22
C LEU A 187 1.64 7.24 15.68
N LYS A 188 2.29 7.95 14.74
CA LYS A 188 3.15 9.12 15.03
C LYS A 188 2.38 10.17 15.82
N GLN A 189 1.19 10.54 15.37
CA GLN A 189 0.38 11.57 16.00
C GLN A 189 -0.09 11.15 17.40
N GLY A 190 -0.42 9.87 17.59
CA GLY A 190 -0.81 9.32 18.89
C GLY A 190 0.35 9.24 19.87
N PHE A 191 1.53 8.82 19.40
CA PHE A 191 2.75 8.82 20.21
C PHE A 191 3.14 10.24 20.62
N LEU A 192 3.08 11.20 19.70
CA LEU A 192 3.38 12.61 19.99
C LEU A 192 2.45 13.17 21.08
N GLN A 193 1.15 12.84 21.02
CA GLN A 193 0.18 13.24 22.04
C GLN A 193 0.46 12.62 23.42
N ASN A 194 1.15 11.48 23.46
CA ASN A 194 1.55 10.80 24.69
C ASN A 194 3.03 11.03 25.04
N GLY A 195 3.64 12.10 24.51
CA GLY A 195 5.00 12.50 24.88
C GLY A 195 6.12 11.68 24.24
N ILE A 196 5.85 11.01 23.11
CA ILE A 196 6.80 10.15 22.39
C ILE A 196 6.97 10.64 20.95
N LEU A 197 8.21 10.91 20.55
CA LEU A 197 8.54 11.30 19.18
C LEU A 197 8.92 10.07 18.37
N LEU A 198 8.22 9.83 17.28
CA LEU A 198 8.57 8.81 16.28
C LEU A 198 9.05 9.50 15.01
N THR A 199 10.35 9.46 14.77
CA THR A 199 11.00 10.11 13.62
C THR A 199 11.62 9.08 12.68
N GLN A 200 11.66 9.39 11.40
CA GLN A 200 12.32 8.59 10.38
C GLN A 200 13.67 9.22 10.06
N GLN A 201 14.75 8.48 10.29
CA GLN A 201 16.13 8.88 9.96
C GLN A 201 16.69 7.97 8.85
N GLU A 202 17.89 8.27 8.36
CA GLU A 202 18.56 7.50 7.31
C GLU A 202 18.77 6.03 7.69
N ASP A 203 19.08 5.74 8.97
CA ASP A 203 19.26 4.39 9.52
C ASP A 203 17.95 3.69 9.96
N GLY A 204 16.79 4.30 9.67
CA GLY A 204 15.47 3.75 9.97
C GLY A 204 14.68 4.55 10.99
N TRP A 205 13.77 3.88 11.70
CA TRP A 205 12.85 4.55 12.63
C TRP A 205 13.49 4.75 13.99
N MET A 206 13.37 5.96 14.53
CA MET A 206 13.86 6.31 15.85
C MET A 206 12.71 6.76 16.75
N VAL A 207 12.68 6.25 17.98
CA VAL A 207 11.76 6.69 19.02
C VAL A 207 12.52 7.30 20.18
N SER A 208 12.07 8.47 20.63
CA SER A 208 12.59 9.16 21.80
C SER A 208 11.45 9.74 22.62
N SER A 209 11.67 9.94 23.92
CA SER A 209 10.71 10.68 24.75
C SER A 209 10.81 12.18 24.43
N SER A 210 9.65 12.82 24.23
CA SER A 210 9.56 14.25 23.90
C SER A 210 9.66 15.16 25.13
N GLU A 211 9.48 14.63 26.34
CA GLU A 211 9.42 15.41 27.58
C GLU A 211 10.77 15.61 28.29
N LEU A 212 11.86 15.02 27.79
CA LEU A 212 13.18 15.11 28.44
C LEU A 212 14.28 15.63 27.50
N GLY A 213 13.92 16.63 26.69
CA GLY A 213 14.83 17.39 25.84
C GLY A 213 15.27 18.74 26.45
N LEU A 214 15.35 18.86 27.77
CA LEU A 214 15.94 20.03 28.43
C LEU A 214 16.93 19.59 29.51
N HIS A 215 18.20 19.83 29.20
CA HIS A 215 19.44 19.74 29.99
C HIS A 215 20.20 18.40 30.01
#